data_AF-A0A1V6EP24-F1
#
_entry.id   AF-A0A1V6EP24-F1
#
_cell.length_a   1.000
_cell.length_b   1.000
_cell.length_c   1.000
_cell.angle_alpha   90.00
_cell.angle_beta   90.00
_cell.angle_gamma   90.00
#
_symmetry.space_group_name_H-M   'P 1'
#
loop_
_entity.id
_entity.type
_entity.pdbx_description
1 polymer ?
#
loop_
_entity_poly.entity_id
_entity_poly.type
_entity_poly.pdbx_seq_one_letter_code
_entity_poly.pdbx_strand_id
1 'polypeptide(L)'
;MILGSSGQNIYPEEIEDKLNNLPLVVESVVVERDEKLVALVYPDFDAAGGESKEEAINEIMEQNRLSLNKLLPAFARIMKIELVKKEFEKTPKRSIKRFLYK
;
A
#
# COMPACT_ATOMS: atom_id res chain seq x y z
N MET A 1 12.10 8.13 -2.57
CA MET A 1 11.44 9.21 -3.32
C MET A 1 11.24 8.71 -4.74
N ILE A 2 10.03 8.85 -5.26
CA ILE A 2 9.70 8.53 -6.65
C ILE A 2 9.55 9.87 -7.36
N LEU A 3 10.12 9.99 -8.55
CA LEU A 3 9.96 11.19 -9.38
C LEU A 3 8.80 10.95 -10.33
N GLY A 4 7.65 11.58 -10.07
CA GLY A 4 6.49 11.45 -10.94
C GLY A 4 6.76 12.00 -12.33
N SER A 5 5.95 11.60 -13.30
CA SER A 5 6.11 11.89 -14.75
C SER A 5 6.21 13.39 -15.09
N SER A 6 5.79 14.28 -14.20
CA SER A 6 5.88 15.74 -14.34
C SER A 6 7.02 16.39 -13.53
N GLY A 7 7.97 15.60 -13.01
CA GLY A 7 9.06 16.08 -12.16
C GLY A 7 8.66 16.38 -10.72
N GLN A 8 7.53 15.83 -10.26
CA GLN A 8 7.03 16.02 -8.89
C GLN A 8 7.57 14.96 -7.95
N ASN A 9 7.97 15.36 -6.75
CA ASN A 9 8.46 14.43 -5.74
C ASN A 9 7.29 13.72 -5.07
N ILE A 10 7.27 12.40 -5.20
CA ILE A 10 6.35 11.51 -4.51
C ILE A 10 7.12 10.85 -3.37
N TYR A 11 6.56 10.91 -2.16
CA TYR A 11 7.11 10.28 -0.97
C TYR A 11 6.24 9.06 -0.61
N PRO A 12 6.65 7.84 -1.01
CA PRO A 12 5.96 6.60 -0.68
C PRO A 12 5.59 6.47 0.81
N GLU A 13 6.49 6.88 1.71
CA GLU A 13 6.27 6.78 3.16
C GLU A 13 5.07 7.60 3.63
N GLU A 14 4.82 8.79 3.08
CA GLU A 14 3.64 9.59 3.45
C GLU A 14 2.34 8.93 3.00
N ILE A 15 2.39 8.21 1.88
CA ILE A 15 1.24 7.48 1.33
C ILE A 15 0.99 6.21 2.18
N GLU A 16 2.06 5.49 2.52
CA GLU A 16 2.04 4.32 3.39
C GLU A 16 1.53 4.67 4.78
N ASP A 17 1.97 5.78 5.38
CA ASP A 17 1.47 6.24 6.68
C ASP A 17 -0.04 6.48 6.65
N LYS A 18 -0.56 7.09 5.57
CA LYS A 18 -2.01 7.26 5.41
C LYS A 18 -2.70 5.92 5.22
N LEU A 19 -2.12 5.01 4.43
CA LEU A 19 -2.68 3.70 4.12
C LEU A 19 -2.71 2.79 5.35
N ASN A 20 -1.67 2.80 6.19
CA ASN A 20 -1.57 2.05 7.45
C ASN A 20 -2.59 2.48 8.49
N ASN A 21 -3.19 3.67 8.35
CA ASN A 21 -4.29 4.12 9.21
C ASN A 21 -5.68 3.72 8.67
N LEU A 22 -5.77 3.03 7.53
CA LEU A 22 -7.02 2.58 6.94
C LEU A 22 -7.43 1.19 7.45
N PRO A 23 -8.72 0.85 7.42
CA PRO A 23 -9.23 -0.44 7.91
C PRO A 23 -8.50 -1.64 7.31
N LEU A 24 -8.19 -2.62 8.17
CA LEU A 24 -7.55 -3.90 7.82
C LEU A 24 -6.16 -3.78 7.19
N VAL A 25 -5.48 -2.63 7.31
CA VAL A 25 -4.09 -2.49 6.86
C VAL A 25 -3.16 -2.64 8.06
N VAL A 26 -2.30 -3.67 8.06
CA VAL A 26 -1.27 -3.84 9.09
C VAL A 26 0.02 -3.18 8.63
N GLU A 27 0.44 -3.49 7.41
CA GLU A 27 1.63 -2.91 6.80
C GLU A 27 1.37 -2.61 5.33
N SER A 28 2.07 -1.61 4.81
CA SER A 28 2.02 -1.27 3.40
C SER A 28 3.37 -0.84 2.85
N VAL A 29 3.59 -1.12 1.57
CA VAL A 29 4.75 -0.67 0.80
C VAL A 29 4.26 -0.15 -0.56
N VAL A 30 4.56 1.10 -0.86
CA VAL A 30 4.25 1.73 -2.14
C VAL A 30 5.46 1.63 -3.06
N VAL A 31 5.25 1.05 -4.23
CA VAL A 31 6.23 0.84 -5.29
C VAL A 31 5.78 1.53 -6.58
N GLU A 32 6.72 1.81 -7.46
CA GLU A 32 6.44 2.29 -8.82
C GLU A 32 6.55 1.12 -9.81
N ARG A 33 5.50 0.91 -10.60
CA ARG A 33 5.48 -0.02 -11.73
C ARG A 33 4.87 0.68 -12.94
N ASP A 34 5.57 0.66 -14.07
CA ASP A 34 5.11 1.28 -15.32
C ASP A 34 4.68 2.76 -15.12
N GLU A 35 5.52 3.55 -14.42
CA GLU A 35 5.27 4.96 -14.08
C GLU A 35 4.00 5.22 -13.24
N LYS A 36 3.46 4.17 -12.62
CA LYS A 36 2.27 4.23 -11.76
C LYS A 36 2.60 3.70 -10.37
N LEU A 37 1.93 4.28 -9.37
CA LEU A 37 2.08 3.82 -8.00
C LEU A 37 1.18 2.61 -7.73
N VAL A 38 1.77 1.57 -7.15
CA VAL A 38 1.08 0.37 -6.68
C VAL A 38 1.36 0.22 -5.20
N ALA A 39 0.33 -0.04 -4.40
CA ALA A 39 0.50 -0.29 -2.97
C ALA A 39 0.41 -1.80 -2.71
N LEU A 40 1.47 -2.37 -2.15
CA LEU A 40 1.47 -3.70 -1.58
C LEU A 40 0.97 -3.58 -0.14
N VAL A 41 -0.02 -4.36 0.24
CA VAL A 41 -0.62 -4.31 1.57
C VAL A 41 -0.63 -5.68 2.20
N TYR A 42 -0.08 -5.78 3.40
CA TYR A 42 -0.31 -6.94 4.27
C TYR A 42 -1.54 -6.63 5.13
N PRO A 43 -2.68 -7.30 4.88
CA PRO A 43 -3.89 -7.01 5.60
C PRO A 43 -3.95 -7.75 6.93
N ASP A 44 -4.81 -7.28 7.83
CA ASP A 44 -5.13 -8.00 9.05
C ASP A 44 -6.13 -9.13 8.74
N PHE A 45 -5.59 -10.30 8.39
CA PHE A 45 -6.41 -11.48 8.11
C PHE A 45 -7.18 -11.97 9.34
N ASP A 46 -6.67 -11.76 10.56
CA ASP A 46 -7.34 -12.19 11.79
C ASP A 46 -8.58 -11.33 12.03
N ALA A 47 -8.43 -10.00 11.95
CA ALA A 47 -9.53 -9.05 12.06
C ALA A 47 -10.58 -9.20 10.93
N ALA A 48 -10.16 -9.62 9.73
CA ALA A 48 -11.06 -9.88 8.62
C ALA A 48 -11.89 -11.19 8.79
N GLY A 49 -11.53 -12.05 9.74
CA GLY A 49 -12.16 -13.35 9.95
C GLY A 49 -11.57 -14.48 9.11
N GLY A 50 -10.28 -14.38 8.79
CA GLY A 50 -9.45 -15.39 8.14
C GLY A 50 -9.17 -15.15 6.65
N GLU A 51 -8.15 -15.83 6.12
CA GLU A 51 -7.76 -15.79 4.70
C GLU A 51 -8.90 -16.19 3.74
N SER A 52 -9.88 -16.98 4.22
CA SER A 52 -11.05 -17.40 3.44
C SER A 52 -11.95 -16.24 2.99
N LYS A 53 -11.78 -15.04 3.55
CA LYS A 53 -12.51 -13.83 3.15
C LYS A 53 -11.69 -12.88 2.27
N GLU A 54 -10.75 -13.42 1.50
CA GLU A 54 -9.91 -12.65 0.59
C GLU A 54 -10.72 -11.70 -0.31
N GLU A 55 -11.89 -12.11 -0.81
CA GLU A 55 -12.78 -11.24 -1.60
C GLU A 55 -13.27 -10.01 -0.81
N ALA A 56 -13.74 -10.20 0.42
CA ALA A 56 -14.20 -9.09 1.26
C ALA A 56 -13.05 -8.14 1.65
N ILE A 57 -11.85 -8.70 1.88
CA ILE A 57 -10.63 -7.89 2.11
C ILE A 57 -10.31 -7.06 0.87
N ASN A 58 -10.37 -7.66 -0.33
CA ASN A 58 -10.14 -6.94 -1.58
C ASN A 58 -11.15 -5.80 -1.78
N GLU A 59 -12.43 -6.00 -1.45
CA GLU A 59 -13.44 -4.93 -1.50
C GLU A 59 -13.09 -3.78 -0.55
N ILE A 60 -12.71 -4.08 0.70
CA ILE A 60 -12.29 -3.08 1.68
C ILE A 60 -11.04 -2.35 1.21
N MET A 61 -10.06 -3.07 0.64
CA MET A 61 -8.85 -2.46 0.10
C MET A 61 -9.14 -1.54 -1.08
N GLU A 62 -10.08 -1.92 -1.95
CA GLU A 62 -10.49 -1.04 -3.05
C GLU A 62 -11.17 0.23 -2.52
N GLN A 63 -12.02 0.13 -1.48
CA GLN A 63 -12.58 1.31 -0.82
C GLN A 63 -11.50 2.18 -0.17
N ASN A 64 -10.50 1.56 0.46
CA ASN A 64 -9.35 2.25 1.03
C ASN A 64 -8.56 3.00 -0.06
N ARG A 65 -8.28 2.34 -1.20
CA ARG A 65 -7.61 2.95 -2.36
C ARG A 65 -8.35 4.16 -2.87
N LEU A 66 -9.66 4.03 -3.08
CA LEU A 66 -10.50 5.13 -3.57
C LEU A 66 -10.54 6.29 -2.59
N SER A 67 -10.63 6.01 -1.29
CA SER A 67 -10.64 7.03 -0.23
C SER A 67 -9.30 7.75 -0.13
N LEU A 68 -8.19 7.01 -0.17
CA LEU A 68 -6.84 7.55 -0.20
C LEU A 68 -6.61 8.42 -1.43
N ASN A 69 -7.04 7.97 -2.61
CA ASN A 69 -6.90 8.71 -3.87
C ASN A 69 -7.70 10.02 -3.94
N LYS A 70 -8.70 10.21 -3.07
CA LYS A 70 -9.40 11.50 -2.92
C LYS A 70 -8.54 12.53 -2.17
N LEU A 71 -7.64 12.07 -1.30
CA LEU A 71 -6.75 12.92 -0.51
C LEU A 71 -5.42 13.19 -1.24
N LEU A 72 -5.04 12.31 -2.18
CA LEU A 72 -3.81 12.42 -2.93
C LEU A 72 -3.98 13.24 -4.22
N PRO A 73 -2.96 14.03 -4.60
CA PRO A 73 -2.97 14.70 -5.89
C PRO A 73 -2.90 13.68 -7.03
N ALA A 74 -3.35 14.07 -8.23
CA ALA A 74 -3.54 13.16 -9.36
C ALA A 74 -2.30 12.32 -9.72
N PHE A 75 -1.11 12.90 -9.61
CA PHE A 75 0.17 12.26 -9.91
C PHE A 75 0.65 11.28 -8.83
N ALA A 76 0.10 11.35 -7.62
CA ALA A 76 0.44 10.48 -6.50
C ALA A 76 -0.65 9.45 -6.21
N ARG A 77 -1.65 9.30 -7.11
CA ARG A 77 -2.72 8.33 -6.92
C ARG A 77 -2.22 6.91 -7.07
N ILE A 78 -2.67 6.05 -6.17
CA ILE A 78 -2.45 4.60 -6.21
C ILE A 78 -3.32 4.00 -7.30
N MET A 79 -2.70 3.40 -8.30
CA MET A 79 -3.37 2.68 -9.38
C MET A 79 -4.14 1.49 -8.82
N LYS A 80 -3.45 0.66 -8.03
CA LYS A 80 -3.96 -0.61 -7.52
C LYS A 80 -3.37 -0.93 -6.15
N ILE A 81 -4.14 -1.64 -5.34
CA ILE A 81 -3.65 -2.30 -4.12
C ILE A 81 -3.50 -3.80 -4.40
N GLU A 82 -2.38 -4.37 -3.99
CA GLU A 82 -2.12 -5.81 -4.06
C GLU A 82 -1.94 -6.37 -2.66
N LEU A 83 -2.72 -7.39 -2.34
CA LEU A 83 -2.63 -8.08 -1.06
C LEU A 83 -1.40 -9.00 -1.07
N VAL A 84 -0.56 -8.85 -0.05
CA VAL A 84 0.50 -9.81 0.24
C VAL A 84 0.05 -10.72 1.39
N LYS A 85 0.27 -12.03 1.24
CA LYS A 85 -0.12 -13.03 2.26
C LYS A 85 0.88 -13.15 3.41
N LYS A 86 2.04 -12.50 3.29
CA LYS A 86 3.12 -12.54 4.28
C LYS A 86 3.49 -11.13 4.66
N GLU A 87 3.83 -10.96 5.93
CA GLU A 87 4.42 -9.73 6.46
C GLU A 87 5.67 -9.33 5.68
N PHE A 88 5.95 -8.03 5.66
CA PHE A 88 7.13 -7.55 4.98
C PHE A 88 8.39 -7.89 5.78
N GLU A 89 9.43 -8.32 5.07
CA GLU A 89 10.73 -8.64 5.63
C GLU A 89 11.34 -7.41 6.33
N LYS A 90 11.64 -7.52 7.61
CA LYS A 90 12.20 -6.41 8.41
C LYS A 90 13.70 -6.55 8.61
N THR A 91 14.37 -5.42 8.70
CA THR A 91 15.75 -5.32 9.19
C THR A 91 15.80 -5.58 10.70
N PRO A 92 16.98 -5.89 11.28
CA PRO A 92 17.14 -5.94 12.74
C PRO A 92 16.72 -4.65 13.46
N LYS A 93 16.74 -3.51 12.77
CA LYS A 93 16.25 -2.21 13.25
C LYS A 93 14.73 -2.02 13.08
N ARG A 94 13.98 -3.08 12.73
CA ARG A 94 12.52 -3.11 12.52
C ARG A 94 11.97 -2.33 11.33
N SER A 95 12.82 -1.75 10.49
CA SER A 95 12.39 -1.13 9.22
C SER A 95 12.18 -2.18 8.12
N ILE A 96 11.19 -1.98 7.25
CA ILE A 96 10.89 -2.87 6.12
C ILE A 96 12.04 -2.86 5.08
N LYS A 97 12.44 -4.02 4.59
CA LYS A 97 13.42 -4.23 3.50
C LYS A 97 12.79 -3.94 2.14
N ARG A 98 12.50 -2.66 1.87
CA ARG A 98 11.80 -2.20 0.67
C ARG A 98 12.44 -2.64 -0.65
N PHE A 99 13.76 -2.86 -0.68
CA PHE A 99 14.48 -3.35 -1.88
C PHE A 99 14.04 -4.75 -2.36
N LEU A 100 13.35 -5.53 -1.51
CA LEU A 100 12.80 -6.84 -1.86
C LEU A 100 11.47 -6.73 -2.63
N TYR A 101 10.86 -5.56 -2.64
CA TYR A 101 9.54 -5.32 -3.20
C TYR A 101 9.66 -4.37 -4.38
N LYS A 102 9.12 -4.78 -5.52
CA LYS A 102 9.09 -4.03 -6.77
C LYS A 102 7.71 -4.13 -7.36
#